data_AF-A0A829Y8Z2-F1
#
_entry.id   AF-A0A829Y8Z2-F1
#
_cell.length_a   1.000
_cell.length_b   1.000
_cell.length_c   1.000
_cell.angle_alpha   90.00
_cell.angle_beta   90.00
_cell.angle_gamma   90.00
#
_symmetry.space_group_name_H-M   'P 1'
#
loop_
_entity.id
_entity.type
_entity.pdbx_description
1 polymer ?
#
loop_
_entity_poly.entity_id
_entity_poly.type
_entity_poly.pdbx_seq_one_letter_code
_entity_poly.pdbx_strand_id
1 'polypeptide(L)'
;MKKAALFVSGLLLTALASAPAVAEVVRVKVTARVVDVYDPGTMLHGKILAGSRLTGTYVYNTNTPNTSDDPEGYGRYVPYANEARMRFVSGGIVFENNQPTQGIEIEVDPQGEFGSGMFEMTSRDNKPLASTAQVDEITVRFNGRGNMTQSVALPAAVPTLTEYDPKEVVISSNFGQSFMVVANIESAEPVVVDAVVVSPAAGSFLSTQQFDAALALPRNSSVVSVIAEANGAPLPIGYPGSCTLVPPPTSAAQPAVLCPNADSLLPLAGGAPIEWTVELSNGSILTETSNWTFLH
;
A
#
# COMPACT_ATOMS: atom_id res chain seq x y z
N MET A 1 -39.34 -24.29 -57.81
CA MET A 1 -37.98 -24.27 -57.27
C MET A 1 -37.94 -23.31 -56.08
N LYS A 2 -37.88 -23.82 -54.85
CA LYS A 2 -37.87 -23.01 -53.62
C LYS A 2 -36.43 -22.95 -53.08
N LYS A 3 -35.86 -21.74 -52.99
CA LYS A 3 -34.52 -21.51 -52.43
C LYS A 3 -34.65 -21.28 -50.92
N ALA A 4 -34.08 -22.17 -50.13
CA ALA A 4 -33.95 -22.03 -48.68
C ALA A 4 -32.69 -21.19 -48.39
N ALA A 5 -32.86 -20.07 -47.70
CA ALA A 5 -31.76 -19.26 -47.20
C ALA A 5 -31.37 -19.75 -45.81
N LEU A 6 -30.17 -20.31 -45.69
CA LEU A 6 -29.53 -20.69 -44.44
C LEU A 6 -28.91 -19.43 -43.81
N PHE A 7 -29.53 -18.91 -42.75
CA PHE A 7 -28.93 -17.92 -41.87
C PHE A 7 -28.00 -18.65 -40.88
N VAL A 8 -26.70 -18.54 -41.10
CA VAL A 8 -25.66 -18.98 -40.17
C VAL A 8 -25.46 -17.86 -39.16
N SER A 9 -26.12 -17.94 -38.01
CA SER A 9 -25.89 -17.05 -36.87
C SER A 9 -24.53 -17.37 -36.26
N GLY A 10 -23.53 -16.55 -36.57
CA GLY A 10 -22.21 -16.59 -35.95
C GLY A 10 -22.28 -16.16 -34.49
N LEU A 11 -22.01 -17.10 -33.58
CA LEU A 11 -21.80 -16.84 -32.16
C LEU A 11 -20.49 -16.04 -32.02
N LEU A 12 -20.57 -14.72 -31.82
CA LEU A 12 -19.42 -13.95 -31.33
C LEU A 12 -19.16 -14.34 -29.87
N LEU A 13 -18.21 -15.25 -29.66
CA LEU A 13 -17.55 -15.41 -28.35
C LEU A 13 -16.69 -14.16 -28.13
N THR A 14 -17.25 -13.14 -27.52
CA THR A 14 -16.45 -12.09 -26.88
C THR A 14 -15.80 -12.72 -25.65
N ALA A 15 -14.55 -13.14 -25.80
CA ALA A 15 -13.67 -13.41 -24.68
C ALA A 15 -13.48 -12.10 -23.92
N LEU A 16 -14.30 -11.88 -22.90
CA LEU A 16 -14.05 -10.87 -21.88
C LEU A 16 -12.80 -11.33 -21.14
N ALA A 17 -11.64 -10.84 -21.58
CA ALA A 17 -10.43 -10.93 -20.80
C ALA A 17 -10.68 -10.11 -19.54
N SER A 18 -11.11 -10.79 -18.47
CA SER A 18 -11.11 -10.23 -17.13
C SER A 18 -9.67 -9.86 -16.83
N ALA A 19 -9.35 -8.56 -16.86
CA ALA A 19 -8.09 -8.09 -16.32
C ALA A 19 -7.97 -8.65 -14.89
N PRO A 20 -6.83 -9.23 -14.49
CA PRO A 20 -6.65 -9.66 -13.12
C PRO A 20 -6.96 -8.45 -12.23
N ALA A 21 -7.91 -8.61 -11.32
CA ALA A 21 -8.17 -7.60 -10.30
C ALA A 21 -6.91 -7.49 -9.45
N VAL A 22 -6.06 -6.51 -9.77
CA VAL A 22 -4.84 -6.23 -9.01
C VAL A 22 -5.29 -5.88 -7.61
N ALA A 23 -4.78 -6.61 -6.62
CA ALA A 23 -5.06 -6.36 -5.22
C ALA A 23 -4.77 -4.90 -4.89
N GLU A 24 -5.81 -4.14 -4.53
CA GLU A 24 -5.66 -2.72 -4.24
C GLU A 24 -5.25 -2.58 -2.78
N VAL A 25 -3.94 -2.44 -2.55
CA VAL A 25 -3.39 -2.14 -1.22
C VAL A 25 -3.68 -0.69 -0.89
N VAL A 26 -4.55 -0.47 0.09
CA VAL A 26 -4.86 0.88 0.58
C VAL A 26 -3.84 1.26 1.63
N ARG A 27 -3.24 2.44 1.45
CA ARG A 27 -2.26 3.01 2.38
C ARG A 27 -2.69 4.41 2.75
N VAL A 28 -2.88 4.63 4.04
CA VAL A 28 -3.40 5.90 4.54
C VAL A 28 -2.41 6.50 5.51
N LYS A 29 -2.03 7.75 5.25
CA LYS A 29 -1.27 8.57 6.17
C LYS A 29 -2.24 9.36 7.02
N VAL A 30 -2.08 9.27 8.34
CA VAL A 30 -2.93 9.93 9.32
C VAL A 30 -2.15 11.00 10.05
N THR A 31 -2.73 12.19 10.15
CA THR A 31 -2.39 13.17 11.18
C THR A 31 -3.54 13.24 12.18
N ALA A 32 -3.23 13.13 13.45
CA ALA A 32 -4.17 13.25 14.56
C ALA A 32 -3.63 14.18 15.65
N ARG A 33 -4.53 14.66 16.50
CA ARG A 33 -4.21 15.41 17.71
C ARG A 33 -4.61 14.61 18.93
N VAL A 34 -3.65 14.38 19.83
CA VAL A 34 -3.90 13.72 21.12
C VAL A 34 -4.89 14.57 21.91
N VAL A 35 -6.00 13.98 22.34
CA VAL A 35 -7.05 14.65 23.13
C VAL A 35 -7.06 14.18 24.58
N ASP A 36 -6.64 12.94 24.83
CA ASP A 36 -6.55 12.38 26.17
C ASP A 36 -5.32 11.47 26.31
N VAL A 37 -4.73 11.49 27.52
CA VAL A 37 -3.60 10.65 27.90
C VAL A 37 -3.80 10.19 29.34
N TYR A 38 -3.98 8.89 29.51
CA TYR A 38 -3.94 8.22 30.81
C TYR A 38 -2.62 7.46 30.91
N ASP A 39 -1.72 7.86 31.83
CA ASP A 39 -0.42 7.21 32.02
C ASP A 39 -0.01 7.20 33.51
N PRO A 40 -0.77 6.53 34.39
CA PRO A 40 -0.49 6.50 35.82
C PRO A 40 0.85 5.82 36.14
N GLY A 41 1.28 4.88 35.29
CA GLY A 41 2.55 4.18 35.42
C GLY A 41 3.75 4.98 34.92
N THR A 42 3.55 6.15 34.31
CA THR A 42 4.58 6.98 33.68
C THR A 42 5.36 6.27 32.55
N MET A 43 4.73 5.31 31.86
CA MET A 43 5.30 4.52 30.77
C MET A 43 5.66 5.35 29.54
N LEU A 44 4.98 6.47 29.34
CA LEU A 44 5.22 7.42 28.26
C LEU A 44 6.20 8.52 28.66
N HIS A 45 6.67 8.53 29.93
CA HIS A 45 7.65 9.45 30.49
C HIS A 45 7.27 10.93 30.25
N GLY A 46 5.96 11.25 30.22
CA GLY A 46 5.45 12.59 29.93
C GLY A 46 5.75 13.12 28.52
N LYS A 47 6.21 12.26 27.59
CA LYS A 47 6.57 12.68 26.22
C LYS A 47 5.35 12.92 25.33
N ILE A 48 4.22 12.33 25.68
CA ILE A 48 2.94 12.50 24.98
C ILE A 48 2.00 13.22 25.93
N LEU A 49 1.50 14.37 25.49
CA LEU A 49 0.56 15.20 26.23
C LEU A 49 -0.67 15.48 25.36
N ALA A 50 -1.82 15.77 25.98
CA ALA A 50 -2.96 16.32 25.26
C ALA A 50 -2.54 17.57 24.46
N GLY A 51 -3.03 17.67 23.22
CA GLY A 51 -2.63 18.66 22.23
C GLY A 51 -1.44 18.26 21.35
N SER A 52 -0.68 17.22 21.72
CA SER A 52 0.45 16.72 20.91
C SER A 52 -0.01 16.20 19.56
N ARG A 53 0.86 16.31 18.55
CA ARG A 53 0.61 15.75 17.23
C ARG A 53 0.99 14.28 17.20
N LEU A 54 0.07 13.45 16.71
CA LEU A 54 0.30 12.04 16.41
C LEU A 54 0.25 11.88 14.88
N THR A 55 1.29 11.28 14.31
CA THR A 55 1.35 11.03 12.86
C THR A 55 1.66 9.56 12.61
N GLY A 56 1.01 8.97 11.63
CA GLY A 56 1.27 7.58 11.31
C GLY A 56 0.72 7.15 9.98
N THR A 57 0.80 5.85 9.74
CA THR A 57 0.27 5.19 8.56
C THR A 57 -0.41 3.90 8.97
N TYR A 58 -1.52 3.58 8.32
CA TYR A 58 -2.07 2.23 8.31
C TYR A 58 -2.23 1.73 6.87
N VAL A 59 -2.14 0.42 6.71
CA VAL A 59 -2.15 -0.27 5.41
C VAL A 59 -2.99 -1.53 5.54
N TYR A 60 -3.80 -1.83 4.52
CA TYR A 60 -4.51 -3.09 4.41
C TYR A 60 -4.71 -3.51 2.93
N ASN A 61 -4.90 -4.80 2.70
CA ASN A 61 -5.23 -5.38 1.40
C ASN A 61 -6.76 -5.50 1.26
N THR A 62 -7.36 -4.85 0.26
CA THR A 62 -8.81 -4.92 0.00
C THR A 62 -9.30 -6.29 -0.46
N ASN A 63 -8.39 -7.15 -0.94
CA ASN A 63 -8.71 -8.53 -1.32
C ASN A 63 -8.74 -9.50 -0.12
N THR A 64 -8.55 -9.01 1.11
CA THR A 64 -8.70 -9.85 2.31
C THR A 64 -10.13 -10.41 2.35
N PRO A 65 -10.32 -11.75 2.44
CA PRO A 65 -11.66 -12.32 2.49
C PRO A 65 -12.46 -11.88 3.72
N ASN A 66 -13.76 -11.64 3.55
CA ASN A 66 -14.67 -11.44 4.67
C ASN A 66 -14.89 -12.80 5.38
N THR A 67 -14.56 -12.87 6.67
CA THR A 67 -14.70 -14.03 7.54
C THR A 67 -15.87 -13.90 8.53
N SER A 68 -16.77 -12.94 8.32
CA SER A 68 -18.00 -12.78 9.11
C SER A 68 -18.94 -13.98 8.91
N ASP A 69 -19.62 -14.40 9.98
CA ASP A 69 -20.71 -15.37 9.93
C ASP A 69 -21.98 -14.80 9.25
N ASP A 70 -22.07 -13.46 9.18
CA ASP A 70 -23.07 -12.70 8.41
C ASP A 70 -22.35 -11.76 7.44
N PRO A 71 -21.91 -12.25 6.27
CA PRO A 71 -21.11 -11.46 5.33
C PRO A 71 -21.92 -10.40 4.57
N GLU A 72 -23.26 -10.41 4.67
CA GLU A 72 -24.14 -9.42 4.04
C GLU A 72 -24.41 -8.22 4.96
N GLY A 73 -24.50 -8.46 6.28
CA GLY A 73 -24.72 -7.43 7.28
C GLY A 73 -23.44 -6.84 7.88
N TYR A 74 -22.34 -7.59 7.88
CA TYR A 74 -21.12 -7.21 8.61
C TYR A 74 -19.83 -7.70 7.92
N GLY A 75 -18.83 -6.83 7.89
CA GLY A 75 -17.50 -7.13 7.40
C GLY A 75 -16.55 -7.46 8.55
N ARG A 76 -15.97 -8.65 8.55
CA ARG A 76 -14.87 -9.02 9.45
C ARG A 76 -13.71 -9.55 8.62
N TYR A 77 -12.53 -8.97 8.78
CA TYR A 77 -11.38 -9.27 7.94
C TYR A 77 -10.16 -9.54 8.82
N VAL A 78 -9.49 -10.65 8.55
CA VAL A 78 -8.23 -11.03 9.21
C VAL A 78 -7.16 -11.17 8.13
N PRO A 79 -6.40 -10.10 7.82
CA PRO A 79 -5.40 -10.11 6.76
C PRO A 79 -4.30 -11.14 7.02
N TYR A 80 -3.73 -11.73 5.96
CA TYR A 80 -2.58 -12.62 6.09
C TYR A 80 -1.33 -11.86 6.55
N ALA A 81 -0.29 -12.63 6.89
CA ALA A 81 1.03 -12.11 7.23
C ALA A 81 1.53 -11.11 6.18
N ASN A 82 1.76 -9.86 6.60
CA ASN A 82 2.23 -8.71 5.82
C ASN A 82 1.17 -7.95 4.99
N GLU A 83 -0.08 -8.38 4.96
CA GLU A 83 -1.15 -7.71 4.21
C GLU A 83 -1.71 -6.47 4.92
N ALA A 84 -1.43 -6.32 6.21
CA ALA A 84 -1.83 -5.16 6.99
C ALA A 84 -0.74 -4.69 7.96
N ARG A 85 -0.68 -3.37 8.18
CA ARG A 85 0.35 -2.70 9.01
C ARG A 85 -0.21 -1.45 9.66
N MET A 86 0.26 -1.12 10.86
CA MET A 86 -0.07 0.10 11.60
C MET A 86 1.20 0.64 12.24
N ARG A 87 1.48 1.93 12.04
CA ARG A 87 2.64 2.60 12.64
C ARG A 87 2.32 4.06 12.93
N PHE A 88 2.43 4.46 14.19
CA PHE A 88 2.18 5.82 14.66
C PHE A 88 3.35 6.35 15.48
N VAL A 89 3.53 7.66 15.47
CA VAL A 89 4.61 8.36 16.18
C VAL A 89 4.05 9.60 16.87
N SER A 90 4.39 9.77 18.14
CA SER A 90 4.08 10.97 18.93
C SER A 90 5.13 11.14 20.04
N GLY A 91 5.59 12.36 20.30
CA GLY A 91 6.59 12.62 21.36
C GLY A 91 7.93 11.86 21.18
N GLY A 92 8.26 11.46 19.95
CA GLY A 92 9.42 10.60 19.66
C GLY A 92 9.25 9.13 20.06
N ILE A 93 8.07 8.72 20.53
CA ILE A 93 7.69 7.32 20.77
C ILE A 93 7.08 6.76 19.49
N VAL A 94 7.47 5.54 19.13
CA VAL A 94 6.95 4.79 17.98
C VAL A 94 6.05 3.67 18.50
N PHE A 95 4.82 3.63 18.01
CA PHE A 95 3.86 2.55 18.22
C PHE A 95 3.68 1.83 16.90
N GLU A 96 4.03 0.56 16.83
CA GLU A 96 3.89 -0.20 15.59
C GLU A 96 3.62 -1.66 15.87
N ASN A 97 2.90 -2.30 14.95
CA ASN A 97 2.64 -3.72 15.03
C ASN A 97 3.88 -4.55 14.68
N ASN A 98 3.97 -5.79 15.18
CA ASN A 98 5.00 -6.74 14.76
C ASN A 98 4.83 -7.06 13.27
N GLN A 99 5.92 -7.43 12.60
CA GLN A 99 5.91 -7.82 11.19
C GLN A 99 6.83 -9.04 10.99
N PRO A 100 6.35 -10.11 10.32
CA PRO A 100 4.96 -10.33 9.89
C PRO A 100 3.98 -10.45 11.08
N THR A 101 2.71 -10.11 10.90
CA THR A 101 1.66 -10.31 11.93
C THR A 101 0.39 -10.92 11.34
N GLN A 102 -0.37 -11.60 12.19
CA GLN A 102 -1.77 -11.97 11.97
C GLN A 102 -2.69 -11.36 13.06
N GLY A 103 -2.15 -10.50 13.92
CA GLY A 103 -2.87 -9.87 15.02
C GLY A 103 -3.61 -8.60 14.63
N ILE A 104 -3.83 -8.37 13.34
CA ILE A 104 -4.69 -7.27 12.85
C ILE A 104 -6.05 -7.84 12.48
N GLU A 105 -7.09 -7.17 12.95
CA GLU A 105 -8.48 -7.39 12.58
C GLU A 105 -9.07 -6.08 12.04
N ILE A 106 -9.86 -6.17 10.98
CA ILE A 106 -10.58 -5.03 10.42
C ILE A 106 -12.06 -5.37 10.44
N GLU A 107 -12.86 -4.48 10.98
CA GLU A 107 -14.31 -4.60 11.09
C GLU A 107 -14.97 -3.46 10.31
N VAL A 108 -16.00 -3.79 9.53
CA VAL A 108 -16.79 -2.83 8.78
C VAL A 108 -18.28 -3.12 9.03
N ASP A 109 -18.90 -2.26 9.82
CA ASP A 109 -20.35 -2.22 10.00
C ASP A 109 -20.90 -1.15 9.03
N PRO A 110 -21.63 -1.54 7.98
CA PRO A 110 -22.19 -0.58 7.04
C PRO A 110 -23.23 0.30 7.73
N GLN A 111 -23.33 1.54 7.28
CA GLN A 111 -24.39 2.43 7.75
C GLN A 111 -25.77 1.85 7.38
N GLY A 112 -26.62 1.65 8.38
CA GLY A 112 -28.05 1.38 8.17
C GLY A 112 -28.82 2.65 7.80
N GLU A 113 -30.09 2.49 7.38
CA GLU A 113 -31.00 3.59 7.02
C GLU A 113 -31.05 4.69 8.10
N PHE A 114 -31.05 4.28 9.36
CA PHE A 114 -31.14 5.16 10.53
C PHE A 114 -29.89 5.16 11.42
N GLY A 115 -28.85 4.41 11.05
CA GLY A 115 -27.65 4.22 11.85
C GLY A 115 -26.43 5.01 11.37
N SER A 116 -25.42 5.10 12.22
CA SER A 116 -24.01 5.31 11.84
C SER A 116 -23.39 3.94 11.56
N GLY A 117 -22.56 3.83 10.53
CA GLY A 117 -21.70 2.67 10.38
C GLY A 117 -20.40 2.82 11.17
N MET A 118 -19.57 1.79 11.15
CA MET A 118 -18.26 1.75 11.79
C MET A 118 -17.24 1.15 10.84
N PHE A 119 -16.09 1.78 10.73
CA PHE A 119 -14.86 1.13 10.27
C PHE A 119 -13.90 1.11 11.45
N GLU A 120 -13.38 -0.07 11.80
CA GLU A 120 -12.39 -0.23 12.84
C GLU A 120 -11.26 -1.13 12.36
N MET A 121 -10.01 -0.73 12.58
CA MET A 121 -8.83 -1.53 12.33
C MET A 121 -8.00 -1.61 13.61
N THR A 122 -7.84 -2.82 14.13
CA THR A 122 -7.30 -3.08 15.46
C THR A 122 -6.11 -4.02 15.37
N SER A 123 -4.97 -3.62 15.92
CA SER A 123 -3.75 -4.43 16.05
C SER A 123 -3.50 -4.83 17.49
N ARG A 124 -3.41 -6.14 17.75
CA ARG A 124 -3.16 -6.74 19.08
C ARG A 124 -1.79 -7.39 19.23
N ASP A 125 -1.01 -7.44 18.15
CA ASP A 125 0.33 -7.99 18.11
C ASP A 125 1.33 -6.87 17.82
N ASN A 126 1.70 -6.12 18.87
CA ASN A 126 2.48 -4.90 18.77
C ASN A 126 3.89 -5.02 19.36
N LYS A 127 4.82 -4.21 18.85
CA LYS A 127 6.16 -4.11 19.42
C LYS A 127 6.10 -3.44 20.79
N PRO A 128 6.84 -3.95 21.79
CA PRO A 128 7.00 -3.21 23.04
C PRO A 128 7.70 -1.88 22.78
N LEU A 129 7.43 -0.90 23.63
CA LEU A 129 8.14 0.38 23.62
C LEU A 129 9.61 0.18 23.98
N ALA A 130 10.46 1.17 23.68
CA ALA A 130 11.87 1.15 24.08
C ALA A 130 12.07 1.07 25.61
N SER A 131 11.07 1.50 26.39
CA SER A 131 11.01 1.34 27.85
C SER A 131 10.63 -0.09 28.29
N THR A 132 10.46 -1.03 27.36
CA THR A 132 9.93 -2.39 27.53
C THR A 132 8.45 -2.48 27.90
N ALA A 133 7.76 -1.35 28.06
CA ALA A 133 6.32 -1.31 28.24
C ALA A 133 5.63 -1.99 27.05
N GLN A 134 4.68 -2.87 27.33
CA GLN A 134 3.90 -3.53 26.28
C GLN A 134 2.93 -2.55 25.63
N VAL A 135 2.61 -2.77 24.36
CA VAL A 135 1.54 -2.08 23.65
C VAL A 135 0.51 -3.15 23.32
N ASP A 136 -0.64 -3.10 23.96
CA ASP A 136 -1.61 -4.19 23.84
C ASP A 136 -2.46 -3.98 22.60
N GLU A 137 -2.88 -2.74 22.34
CA GLU A 137 -3.77 -2.43 21.24
C GLU A 137 -3.40 -1.11 20.56
N ILE A 138 -3.47 -1.12 19.22
CA ILE A 138 -3.47 0.07 18.37
C ILE A 138 -4.73 0.00 17.50
N THR A 139 -5.63 0.96 17.65
CA THR A 139 -6.94 0.98 16.98
C THR A 139 -7.10 2.27 16.19
N VAL A 140 -7.52 2.15 14.93
CA VAL A 140 -7.99 3.26 14.09
C VAL A 140 -9.49 3.07 13.90
N ARG A 141 -10.29 4.07 14.26
CA ARG A 141 -11.76 3.98 14.22
C ARG A 141 -12.38 5.17 13.52
N PHE A 142 -13.38 4.90 12.69
CA PHE A 142 -14.28 5.88 12.09
C PHE A 142 -15.73 5.45 12.29
N ASN A 143 -16.50 6.22 13.08
CA ASN A 143 -17.93 5.99 13.31
C ASN A 143 -18.73 7.07 12.60
N GLY A 144 -19.63 6.69 11.70
CA GLY A 144 -20.40 7.67 10.92
C GLY A 144 -20.84 7.17 9.56
N ARG A 145 -21.06 8.11 8.64
CA ARG A 145 -21.78 7.88 7.38
C ARG A 145 -20.92 7.99 6.10
N GLY A 146 -19.62 8.18 6.26
CA GLY A 146 -18.71 8.39 5.14
C GLY A 146 -18.42 7.16 4.28
N ASN A 147 -17.49 7.34 3.33
CA ASN A 147 -17.12 6.35 2.33
C ASN A 147 -16.56 5.02 2.87
N MET A 148 -16.00 4.98 4.07
CA MET A 148 -15.52 3.75 4.71
C MET A 148 -16.64 2.83 5.20
N THR A 149 -17.87 3.34 5.33
CA THR A 149 -18.98 2.62 5.97
C THR A 149 -20.18 2.47 5.04
N GLN A 150 -19.98 2.63 3.72
CA GLN A 150 -21.06 2.51 2.73
C GLN A 150 -21.44 1.07 2.39
N SER A 151 -20.58 0.10 2.69
CA SER A 151 -20.80 -1.32 2.44
C SER A 151 -20.03 -2.16 3.44
N VAL A 152 -20.34 -3.46 3.51
CA VAL A 152 -19.56 -4.44 4.29
C VAL A 152 -18.14 -4.66 3.75
N ALA A 153 -17.87 -4.31 2.48
CA ALA A 153 -16.59 -4.54 1.82
C ALA A 153 -15.49 -3.62 2.37
N LEU A 154 -14.23 -4.08 2.36
CA LEU A 154 -13.09 -3.23 2.67
C LEU A 154 -13.03 -2.03 1.71
N PRO A 155 -12.98 -0.78 2.21
CA PRO A 155 -12.96 0.41 1.36
C PRO A 155 -11.69 0.46 0.51
N ALA A 156 -11.82 0.78 -0.78
CA ALA A 156 -10.68 0.96 -1.70
C ALA A 156 -10.10 2.39 -1.70
N ALA A 157 -10.81 3.34 -1.08
CA ALA A 157 -10.41 4.75 -1.03
C ALA A 157 -10.09 5.19 0.40
N VAL A 158 -9.30 6.25 0.53
CA VAL A 158 -9.03 6.88 1.83
C VAL A 158 -10.28 7.53 2.44
N PRO A 159 -10.41 7.60 3.77
CA PRO A 159 -11.59 8.17 4.42
C PRO A 159 -11.75 9.67 4.15
N THR A 160 -12.99 10.10 3.88
CA THR A 160 -13.38 11.51 3.93
C THR A 160 -13.92 11.83 5.33
N LEU A 161 -13.18 12.65 6.08
CA LEU A 161 -13.35 12.80 7.53
C LEU A 161 -14.59 13.60 7.99
N THR A 162 -15.32 14.22 7.07
CA THR A 162 -16.42 15.14 7.39
C THR A 162 -17.64 14.45 8.00
N GLU A 163 -17.86 13.18 7.70
CA GLU A 163 -19.06 12.43 8.09
C GLU A 163 -18.80 11.45 9.25
N TYR A 164 -17.65 11.57 9.91
CA TYR A 164 -17.25 10.70 11.02
C TYR A 164 -17.11 11.45 12.34
N ASP A 165 -17.77 10.90 13.36
CA ASP A 165 -17.67 11.29 14.76
C ASP A 165 -18.06 10.10 15.68
N PRO A 166 -17.12 9.47 16.41
CA PRO A 166 -15.69 9.78 16.46
C PRO A 166 -14.91 9.36 15.20
N LYS A 167 -13.74 9.99 15.03
CA LYS A 167 -12.65 9.59 14.12
C LYS A 167 -11.34 9.64 14.90
N GLU A 168 -10.84 8.49 15.32
CA GLU A 168 -9.83 8.43 16.37
C GLU A 168 -8.76 7.36 16.12
N VAL A 169 -7.58 7.59 16.71
CA VAL A 169 -6.56 6.58 16.96
C VAL A 169 -6.49 6.38 18.47
N VAL A 170 -6.67 5.13 18.91
CA VAL A 170 -6.55 4.73 20.31
C VAL A 170 -5.36 3.79 20.44
N ILE A 171 -4.47 4.06 21.40
CA ILE A 171 -3.31 3.22 21.68
C ILE A 171 -3.32 2.91 23.17
N SER A 172 -3.29 1.64 23.54
CA SER A 172 -3.41 1.24 24.94
C SER A 172 -2.49 0.10 25.36
N SER A 173 -2.24 0.03 26.67
CA SER A 173 -1.72 -1.14 27.36
C SER A 173 -2.54 -1.38 28.63
N ASN A 174 -2.85 -2.65 28.90
CA ASN A 174 -3.65 -3.16 30.00
C ASN A 174 -2.85 -4.08 30.94
N PHE A 175 -1.66 -4.55 30.56
CA PHE A 175 -0.84 -5.43 31.39
C PHE A 175 0.08 -4.69 32.36
N GLY A 176 -0.24 -4.75 33.65
CA GLY A 176 0.61 -4.35 34.79
C GLY A 176 0.81 -2.84 34.96
N GLN A 177 1.25 -2.15 33.91
CA GLN A 177 1.43 -0.71 33.85
C GLN A 177 0.64 -0.18 32.66
N SER A 178 -0.59 0.26 32.95
CA SER A 178 -1.50 0.70 31.89
C SER A 178 -1.18 2.11 31.42
N PHE A 179 -1.37 2.31 30.13
CA PHE A 179 -1.49 3.63 29.54
C PHE A 179 -2.56 3.61 28.44
N MET A 180 -3.13 4.77 28.14
CA MET A 180 -4.07 4.97 27.04
C MET A 180 -3.82 6.34 26.42
N VAL A 181 -3.67 6.38 25.10
CA VAL A 181 -3.57 7.60 24.31
C VAL A 181 -4.72 7.61 23.33
N VAL A 182 -5.55 8.65 23.41
CA VAL A 182 -6.66 8.88 22.47
C VAL A 182 -6.32 10.10 21.63
N ALA A 183 -6.38 9.98 20.30
CA ALA A 183 -6.10 11.05 19.38
C ALA A 183 -7.19 11.20 18.31
N ASN A 184 -7.73 12.41 18.15
CA ASN A 184 -8.70 12.71 17.11
C ASN A 184 -7.99 12.92 15.77
N ILE A 185 -8.45 12.23 14.73
CA ILE A 185 -7.89 12.31 13.37
C ILE A 185 -8.27 13.65 12.74
N GLU A 186 -7.26 14.43 12.36
CA GLU A 186 -7.40 15.74 11.70
C GLU A 186 -7.28 15.63 10.17
N SER A 187 -6.41 14.75 9.68
CA SER A 187 -6.28 14.48 8.24
C SER A 187 -5.97 13.01 7.95
N ALA A 188 -6.49 12.54 6.82
CA ALA A 188 -6.21 11.23 6.25
C ALA A 188 -5.94 11.41 4.76
N GLU A 189 -4.75 11.02 4.33
CA GLU A 189 -4.24 11.25 2.97
C GLU A 189 -3.81 9.91 2.36
N PRO A 190 -3.99 9.69 1.05
CA PRO A 190 -3.42 8.51 0.41
C PRO A 190 -1.90 8.58 0.50
N VAL A 191 -1.28 7.51 0.97
CA VAL A 191 0.14 7.30 0.72
C VAL A 191 0.21 6.80 -0.71
N VAL A 192 0.46 7.72 -1.63
CA VAL A 192 0.89 7.35 -2.97
C VAL A 192 2.18 6.56 -2.77
N VAL A 193 2.14 5.25 -3.00
CA VAL A 193 3.36 4.49 -3.17
C VAL A 193 3.98 5.11 -4.41
N ASP A 194 5.07 5.86 -4.24
CA ASP A 194 5.83 6.35 -5.38
C ASP A 194 6.02 5.14 -6.31
N ALA A 195 5.41 5.18 -7.49
CA ALA A 195 5.61 4.12 -8.47
C ALA A 195 7.10 4.04 -8.80
N VAL A 196 7.57 2.89 -9.26
CA VAL A 196 8.91 2.87 -9.86
C VAL A 196 8.84 3.73 -11.12
N VAL A 197 9.69 4.76 -11.20
CA VAL A 197 9.75 5.65 -12.36
C VAL A 197 10.94 5.26 -13.20
N VAL A 198 10.69 4.83 -14.43
CA VAL A 198 11.75 4.53 -15.40
C VAL A 198 12.13 5.82 -16.15
N SER A 199 13.42 6.09 -16.27
CA SER A 199 13.98 7.18 -17.05
C SER A 199 15.03 6.65 -18.03
N PRO A 200 14.90 6.91 -19.34
CA PRO A 200 13.76 7.56 -19.98
C PRO A 200 12.51 6.67 -19.96
N ALA A 201 11.33 7.22 -19.64
CA ALA A 201 10.08 6.43 -19.63
C ALA A 201 9.63 6.03 -21.04
N ALA A 202 9.87 6.90 -22.00
CA ALA A 202 9.64 6.66 -23.42
C ALA A 202 10.64 7.45 -24.26
N GLY A 203 10.89 7.01 -25.49
CA GLY A 203 11.77 7.72 -26.41
C GLY A 203 12.02 7.00 -27.72
N SER A 204 12.51 7.75 -28.70
CA SER A 204 13.05 7.19 -29.94
C SER A 204 14.56 7.41 -29.94
N PHE A 205 15.31 6.33 -30.09
CA PHE A 205 16.77 6.35 -30.02
C PHE A 205 17.35 5.96 -31.37
N LEU A 206 18.39 6.67 -31.80
CA LEU A 206 19.18 6.27 -32.96
C LEU A 206 20.02 5.05 -32.61
N SER A 207 20.36 4.25 -33.62
CA SER A 207 21.17 3.03 -33.44
C SER A 207 22.56 3.22 -32.83
N THR A 208 23.06 4.45 -32.84
CA THR A 208 24.36 4.84 -32.29
C THR A 208 24.25 5.67 -31.00
N GLN A 209 23.03 5.97 -30.54
CA GLN A 209 22.80 6.77 -29.35
C GLN A 209 22.90 5.92 -28.10
N GLN A 210 23.93 6.17 -27.29
CA GLN A 210 24.09 5.55 -25.98
C GLN A 210 23.17 6.20 -24.96
N PHE A 211 22.56 5.38 -24.10
CA PHE A 211 21.84 5.88 -22.94
C PHE A 211 21.81 4.84 -21.81
N ASP A 212 21.68 5.35 -20.59
CA ASP A 212 21.46 4.53 -19.40
C ASP A 212 19.98 4.56 -19.03
N ALA A 213 19.49 3.43 -18.53
CA ALA A 213 18.17 3.37 -17.92
C ALA A 213 18.30 3.53 -16.40
N ALA A 214 17.45 4.35 -15.81
CA ALA A 214 17.39 4.53 -14.37
C ALA A 214 15.98 4.24 -13.86
N LEU A 215 15.89 3.44 -12.80
CA LEU A 215 14.64 3.16 -12.10
C LEU A 215 14.70 3.91 -10.77
N ALA A 216 13.98 5.02 -10.66
CA ALA A 216 13.79 5.71 -9.39
C ALA A 216 12.73 4.97 -8.59
N LEU A 217 13.07 4.60 -7.36
CA LEU A 217 12.25 3.73 -6.53
C LEU A 217 11.56 4.53 -5.43
N PRO A 218 10.47 3.99 -4.86
CA PRO A 218 9.87 4.57 -3.68
C PRO A 218 10.88 4.77 -2.56
N ARG A 219 10.69 5.85 -1.80
CA ARG A 219 11.55 6.18 -0.66
C ARG A 219 11.64 5.01 0.32
N ASN A 220 12.81 4.82 0.92
CA ASN A 220 13.11 3.73 1.85
C ASN A 220 12.94 2.31 1.26
N SER A 221 12.89 2.17 -0.07
CA SER A 221 12.91 0.86 -0.71
C SER A 221 14.29 0.23 -0.59
N SER A 222 14.31 -1.07 -0.30
CA SER A 222 15.51 -1.90 -0.40
C SER A 222 15.27 -2.92 -1.49
N VAL A 223 16.12 -2.95 -2.51
CA VAL A 223 15.93 -3.77 -3.71
C VAL A 223 16.57 -5.14 -3.53
N VAL A 224 15.82 -6.20 -3.84
CA VAL A 224 16.30 -7.58 -3.91
C VAL A 224 16.70 -7.91 -5.34
N SER A 225 15.80 -7.67 -6.30
CA SER A 225 16.02 -7.97 -7.71
C SER A 225 15.39 -6.92 -8.62
N VAL A 226 15.98 -6.74 -9.81
CA VAL A 226 15.37 -6.00 -10.91
C VAL A 226 15.52 -6.85 -12.17
N ILE A 227 14.42 -7.04 -12.90
CA ILE A 227 14.38 -7.78 -14.15
C ILE A 227 13.73 -6.89 -15.21
N ALA A 228 14.29 -6.84 -16.41
CA ALA A 228 13.64 -6.26 -17.58
C ALA A 228 13.21 -7.37 -18.53
N GLU A 229 12.00 -7.29 -19.07
CA GLU A 229 11.47 -8.25 -20.04
C GLU A 229 10.92 -7.54 -21.28
N ALA A 230 11.04 -8.17 -22.44
CA ALA A 230 10.39 -7.75 -23.67
C ALA A 230 9.65 -8.95 -24.27
N ASN A 231 8.34 -8.82 -24.52
CA ASN A 231 7.47 -9.92 -24.96
C ASN A 231 7.55 -11.17 -24.06
N GLY A 232 7.67 -10.99 -22.74
CA GLY A 232 7.80 -12.08 -21.77
C GLY A 232 9.14 -12.84 -21.80
N ALA A 233 10.13 -12.33 -22.55
CA ALA A 233 11.49 -12.85 -22.53
C ALA A 233 12.40 -11.91 -21.71
N PRO A 234 13.20 -12.42 -20.76
CA PRO A 234 14.10 -11.59 -19.98
C PRO A 234 15.20 -11.00 -20.87
N LEU A 235 15.40 -9.69 -20.75
CA LEU A 235 16.55 -8.99 -21.30
C LEU A 235 17.75 -9.19 -20.36
N PRO A 236 19.00 -9.14 -20.85
CA PRO A 236 20.19 -9.22 -20.01
C PRO A 236 20.47 -7.90 -19.25
N ILE A 237 19.40 -7.24 -18.79
CA ILE A 237 19.42 -6.08 -17.90
C ILE A 237 18.79 -6.50 -16.59
N GLY A 238 19.61 -6.69 -15.56
CA GLY A 238 19.10 -7.11 -14.26
C GLY A 238 19.99 -6.73 -13.09
N TYR A 239 19.37 -6.64 -11.93
CA TYR A 239 20.02 -6.52 -10.64
C TYR A 239 19.76 -7.80 -9.80
N PRO A 240 20.79 -8.35 -9.13
CA PRO A 240 22.20 -8.00 -9.24
C PRO A 240 22.80 -8.46 -10.59
N GLY A 241 23.50 -7.58 -11.31
CA GLY A 241 23.99 -7.87 -12.66
C GLY A 241 24.54 -6.63 -13.38
N SER A 242 24.10 -6.40 -14.61
CA SER A 242 24.46 -5.21 -15.41
C SER A 242 23.98 -3.90 -14.77
N CYS A 243 22.99 -3.95 -13.88
CA CYS A 243 22.53 -2.78 -13.13
C CYS A 243 23.16 -2.66 -11.74
N THR A 244 23.26 -1.43 -11.23
CA THR A 244 23.78 -1.11 -9.90
C THR A 244 22.81 -0.25 -9.11
N LEU A 245 22.66 -0.53 -7.81
CA LEU A 245 21.94 0.35 -6.89
C LEU A 245 22.80 1.59 -6.63
N VAL A 246 22.29 2.77 -6.98
CA VAL A 246 22.94 4.05 -6.69
C VAL A 246 22.37 4.67 -5.42
N PRO A 247 23.22 5.25 -4.55
CA PRO A 247 22.75 5.91 -3.35
C PRO A 247 21.82 7.07 -3.71
N PRO A 248 20.83 7.40 -2.86
CA PRO A 248 19.87 8.45 -3.16
C PRO A 248 20.57 9.78 -3.45
N PRO A 249 20.22 10.47 -4.56
CA PRO A 249 20.65 11.85 -4.73
C PRO A 249 20.10 12.68 -3.58
N THR A 250 20.96 13.53 -3.02
CA THR A 250 20.81 14.17 -1.70
C THR A 250 19.57 15.07 -1.54
N SER A 251 18.81 15.35 -2.60
CA SER A 251 17.60 16.17 -2.56
C SER A 251 16.28 15.38 -2.50
N ALA A 252 16.23 14.14 -3.00
CA ALA A 252 14.97 13.37 -3.10
C ALA A 252 14.89 12.18 -2.13
N ALA A 253 16.03 11.70 -1.61
CA ALA A 253 16.12 10.52 -0.75
C ALA A 253 15.48 9.23 -1.33
N GLN A 254 15.29 9.18 -2.65
CA GLN A 254 14.83 8.00 -3.38
C GLN A 254 16.04 7.18 -3.85
N PRO A 255 16.13 5.88 -3.51
CA PRO A 255 17.13 5.00 -4.11
C PRO A 255 16.82 4.85 -5.60
N ALA A 256 17.84 4.59 -6.40
CA ALA A 256 17.64 4.28 -7.81
C ALA A 256 18.50 3.09 -8.24
N VAL A 257 18.02 2.35 -9.23
CA VAL A 257 18.81 1.32 -9.91
C VAL A 257 19.21 1.88 -11.27
N LEU A 258 20.52 1.97 -11.52
CA LEU A 258 21.08 2.44 -12.78
C LEU A 258 21.53 1.23 -13.60
N CYS A 259 21.02 1.12 -14.82
CA CYS A 259 21.27 0.07 -15.79
C CYS A 259 21.98 0.68 -17.02
N PRO A 260 23.31 0.69 -17.03
CA PRO A 260 24.10 1.32 -18.08
C PRO A 260 23.99 0.61 -19.43
N ASN A 261 24.19 1.38 -20.52
CA ASN A 261 24.19 0.92 -21.91
C ASN A 261 22.90 0.17 -22.31
N ALA A 262 21.74 0.69 -21.90
CA ALA A 262 20.45 0.10 -22.21
C ALA A 262 20.16 0.09 -23.72
N ASP A 263 20.80 0.99 -24.48
CA ASP A 263 20.76 1.05 -25.95
C ASP A 263 21.19 -0.26 -26.62
N SER A 264 22.19 -0.95 -26.06
CA SER A 264 22.72 -2.19 -26.64
C SER A 264 21.72 -3.35 -26.69
N LEU A 265 20.58 -3.20 -26.00
CA LEU A 265 19.61 -4.26 -25.75
C LEU A 265 18.25 -3.97 -26.41
N LEU A 266 18.05 -2.75 -26.88
CA LEU A 266 16.90 -2.37 -27.69
C LEU A 266 16.69 -3.23 -28.95
N PRO A 267 17.73 -3.65 -29.70
CA PRO A 267 17.54 -4.54 -30.83
C PRO A 267 16.92 -5.89 -30.43
N LEU A 268 17.19 -6.37 -29.21
CA LEU A 268 16.62 -7.63 -28.70
C LEU A 268 15.14 -7.49 -28.35
N ALA A 269 14.71 -6.30 -27.91
CA ALA A 269 13.31 -6.02 -27.63
C ALA A 269 12.46 -5.95 -28.91
N GLY A 270 13.07 -5.75 -30.09
CA GLY A 270 12.35 -5.74 -31.37
C GLY A 270 11.26 -4.66 -31.46
N GLY A 271 11.42 -3.55 -30.73
CA GLY A 271 10.43 -2.48 -30.62
C GLY A 271 9.25 -2.79 -29.68
N ALA A 272 9.27 -3.91 -28.96
CA ALA A 272 8.29 -4.19 -27.94
C ALA A 272 8.50 -3.30 -26.70
N PRO A 273 7.42 -2.97 -25.96
CA PRO A 273 7.55 -2.34 -24.65
C PRO A 273 8.41 -3.19 -23.72
N ILE A 274 9.22 -2.53 -22.91
CA ILE A 274 10.06 -3.18 -21.91
C ILE A 274 9.37 -3.08 -20.56
N GLU A 275 9.04 -4.22 -19.98
CA GLU A 275 8.48 -4.35 -18.65
C GLU A 275 9.61 -4.48 -17.63
N TRP A 276 9.59 -3.62 -16.62
CA TRP A 276 10.53 -3.61 -15.51
C TRP A 276 9.84 -4.15 -14.28
N THR A 277 10.41 -5.19 -13.68
CA THR A 277 9.93 -5.80 -12.45
C THR A 277 10.97 -5.61 -11.37
N VAL A 278 10.60 -4.93 -10.29
CA VAL A 278 11.45 -4.67 -9.12
C VAL A 278 10.89 -5.40 -7.91
N GLU A 279 11.66 -6.34 -7.38
CA GLU A 279 11.35 -7.00 -6.11
C GLU A 279 12.04 -6.25 -4.96
N LEU A 280 11.24 -5.87 -3.96
CA LEU A 280 11.72 -5.20 -2.76
C LEU A 280 11.94 -6.20 -1.62
N SER A 281 12.80 -5.86 -0.66
CA SER A 281 13.13 -6.71 0.50
C SER A 281 11.96 -6.96 1.44
N ASN A 282 10.86 -6.21 1.28
CA ASN A 282 9.61 -6.42 2.01
C ASN A 282 8.65 -7.38 1.27
N GLY A 283 9.10 -8.01 0.18
CA GLY A 283 8.32 -8.91 -0.68
C GLY A 283 7.40 -8.22 -1.68
N SER A 284 7.37 -6.88 -1.72
CA SER A 284 6.56 -6.16 -2.72
C SER A 284 7.20 -6.24 -4.10
N ILE A 285 6.38 -6.43 -5.12
CA ILE A 285 6.79 -6.37 -6.53
C ILE A 285 6.23 -5.08 -7.12
N LEU A 286 7.10 -4.28 -7.73
CA LEU A 286 6.74 -3.09 -8.49
C LEU A 286 6.95 -3.39 -9.96
N THR A 287 5.97 -3.09 -10.80
CA THR A 287 6.09 -3.22 -12.25
C THR A 287 5.90 -1.87 -12.93
N GLU A 288 6.65 -1.62 -14.00
CA GLU A 288 6.51 -0.41 -14.83
C GLU A 288 6.89 -0.72 -16.27
N THR A 289 6.19 -0.14 -17.24
CA THR A 289 6.46 -0.37 -18.67
C THR A 289 7.06 0.88 -19.31
N SER A 290 8.16 0.69 -20.02
CA SER A 290 8.80 1.74 -20.81
C SER A 290 8.65 1.48 -22.32
N ASN A 291 8.42 2.55 -23.08
CA ASN A 291 8.18 2.47 -24.52
C ASN A 291 9.34 3.09 -25.30
N TRP A 292 10.26 2.26 -25.74
CA TRP A 292 11.43 2.70 -26.50
C TRP A 292 11.35 2.22 -27.94
N THR A 293 11.64 3.12 -28.88
CA THR A 293 11.63 2.81 -30.32
C THR A 293 13.01 3.04 -30.90
N PHE A 294 13.46 2.12 -31.76
CA PHE A 294 14.72 2.24 -32.47
C PHE A 294 14.51 2.86 -33.84
N LEU A 295 15.31 3.86 -34.17
CA LEU A 295 15.35 4.47 -35.50
C LEU A 295 16.63 4.01 -36.21
N HIS A 296 16.45 3.36 -37.36
CA HIS A 296 17.54 2.87 -38.22
C HIS A 296 18.11 3.96 -39.11
#